data_AF-A0A3D0PV82-F1
#
_entry.id   AF-A0A3D0PV82-F1
#
_cell.length_a   1.000
_cell.length_b   1.000
_cell.length_c   1.000
_cell.angle_alpha   90.00
_cell.angle_beta   90.00
_cell.angle_gamma   90.00
#
_symmetry.space_group_name_H-M   'P 1'
#
loop_
_entity.id
_entity.type
_entity.pdbx_description
1 polymer ?
#
loop_
_entity_poly.entity_id
_entity_poly.type
_entity_poly.pdbx_seq_one_letter_code
_entity_poly.pdbx_strand_id
1 'polypeptide(L)'
;TEDDIAAAKRSMINNYQTVGDSLVALEGWYLAQSLLPKVQTPEEYAEKVHAVGRDEIVQTAKGVQLDAVYCLKGQKEAAAK
;
A
#
# COMPACT_ATOMS: atom_id res chain seq x y z
N THR A 1 -8.56 5.63 13.93
CA THR A 1 -8.50 6.88 14.72
C THR A 1 -7.61 7.88 13.98
N GLU A 2 -7.47 9.12 14.44
CA GLU A 2 -6.49 10.06 13.84
C GLU A 2 -5.06 9.54 13.95
N ASP A 3 -4.73 8.93 15.10
CA ASP A 3 -3.42 8.31 15.32
C ASP A 3 -3.15 7.16 14.34
N ASP A 4 -4.15 6.34 14.05
CA ASP A 4 -4.01 5.25 13.05
C ASP A 4 -3.74 5.81 11.65
N ILE A 5 -4.43 6.89 11.27
CA ILE A 5 -4.23 7.54 9.96
C ILE A 5 -2.83 8.15 9.88
N ALA A 6 -2.39 8.84 10.95
CA ALA A 6 -1.07 9.43 11.01
C ALA A 6 0.05 8.36 10.97
N ALA A 7 -0.13 7.26 11.69
CA ALA A 7 0.81 6.14 11.69
C ALA A 7 0.89 5.46 10.31
N ALA A 8 -0.26 5.21 9.66
CA ALA A 8 -0.31 4.64 8.32
C ALA A 8 0.38 5.55 7.29
N LYS A 9 0.06 6.85 7.29
CA LYS A 9 0.72 7.84 6.42
C LYS A 9 2.23 7.86 6.63
N ARG A 10 2.68 7.90 7.88
CA ARG A 10 4.12 7.90 8.21
C ARG A 10 4.80 6.64 7.67
N SER A 11 4.19 5.47 7.85
CA SER A 11 4.74 4.22 7.31
C SER A 11 4.86 4.25 5.79
N MET A 12 3.84 4.74 5.08
CA MET A 12 3.88 4.84 3.62
C MET A 12 4.91 5.85 3.12
N ILE A 13 4.94 7.06 3.71
CA ILE A 13 5.89 8.12 3.35
C ILE A 13 7.34 7.65 3.57
N ASN A 14 7.61 7.02 4.71
CA ASN A 14 8.93 6.46 4.99
C ASN A 14 9.33 5.43 3.93
N ASN A 15 8.43 4.54 3.53
CA ASN A 15 8.72 3.56 2.48
C ASN A 15 9.12 4.25 1.17
N TYR A 16 8.41 5.30 0.74
CA TYR A 16 8.78 6.04 -0.48
C TYR A 16 10.11 6.77 -0.35
N GLN A 17 10.39 7.37 0.81
CA GLN A 17 11.66 8.05 1.05
C GLN A 17 12.85 7.08 0.98
N THR A 18 12.69 5.84 1.45
CA THR A 18 13.76 4.82 1.39
C THR A 18 14.00 4.25 -0.01
N VAL A 19 13.16 4.54 -1.01
CA VAL A 19 13.37 4.08 -2.40
C VAL A 19 14.70 4.62 -2.96
N GLY A 20 15.09 5.83 -2.57
CA GLY A 20 16.36 6.44 -2.98
C GLY A 20 17.61 5.79 -2.38
N ASP A 21 17.46 4.98 -1.32
CA ASP A 21 18.59 4.42 -0.57
C ASP A 21 19.26 3.24 -1.30
N SER A 22 18.62 2.67 -2.32
CA SER A 22 19.22 1.60 -3.12
C SER A 22 18.90 1.73 -4.60
N LEU A 23 19.89 1.39 -5.44
CA LEU A 23 19.73 1.42 -6.89
C LEU A 23 18.64 0.45 -7.37
N VAL A 24 18.50 -0.71 -6.72
CA VAL A 24 17.48 -1.71 -7.05
C VAL A 24 16.07 -1.20 -6.78
N ALA A 25 15.85 -0.54 -5.62
CA ALA A 25 14.56 0.05 -5.33
C ALA A 25 14.23 1.21 -6.28
N LEU A 26 15.22 2.05 -6.58
CA LEU A 26 15.08 3.17 -7.51
C LEU A 26 14.76 2.72 -8.94
N GLU A 27 15.46 1.68 -9.42
CA GLU A 27 15.16 1.04 -10.71
C GLU A 27 13.73 0.49 -10.73
N GLY A 28 13.35 -0.30 -9.72
CA GLY A 28 12.01 -0.87 -9.61
C GLY A 28 10.91 0.20 -9.61
N TRP A 29 11.15 1.33 -8.94
CA TRP A 29 10.24 2.48 -8.96
C TRP A 29 10.07 3.03 -10.37
N TYR A 30 11.15 3.43 -11.04
CA TYR A 30 11.05 4.05 -12.36
C TYR A 30 10.59 3.08 -13.45
N LEU A 31 10.89 1.79 -13.31
CA LEU A 31 10.31 0.75 -14.17
C LEU A 31 8.79 0.71 -14.02
N ALA A 32 8.26 0.72 -12.80
CA ALA A 32 6.81 0.79 -12.57
C ALA A 32 6.20 2.09 -13.11
N GLN A 33 6.88 3.24 -12.91
CA GLN A 33 6.42 4.54 -13.39
C GLN A 33 6.39 4.64 -14.93
N SER A 34 7.22 3.87 -15.64
CA SER A 34 7.20 3.82 -17.11
C SER A 34 5.88 3.27 -17.68
N LEU A 35 5.12 2.54 -16.87
CA LEU A 35 3.80 2.02 -17.23
C LEU A 35 2.67 3.03 -16.98
N LEU A 36 2.95 4.14 -16.30
CA LEU A 36 1.97 5.16 -15.97
C LEU A 36 2.01 6.32 -16.98
N PRO A 37 0.89 7.04 -17.19
CA PRO A 37 0.84 8.19 -18.10
C PRO A 37 1.76 9.35 -17.70
N LYS A 38 2.17 9.40 -16.43
CA LYS A 38 3.05 10.43 -15.89
C LYS A 38 4.07 9.80 -14.97
N VAL A 39 5.35 10.00 -15.28
CA VAL A 39 6.45 9.67 -14.38
C VAL A 39 6.44 10.66 -13.22
N GLN A 40 6.58 10.12 -12.01
CA GLN A 40 6.73 10.91 -10.78
C GLN A 40 7.88 10.37 -9.94
N THR A 41 8.52 11.26 -9.19
CA THR A 41 9.54 10.85 -8.22
C THR A 41 8.90 10.21 -6.98
N PRO A 42 9.66 9.42 -6.18
CA PRO A 42 9.18 8.91 -4.91
C PRO A 42 8.69 10.01 -3.96
N GLU A 43 9.37 11.17 -3.94
CA GLU A 43 9.03 12.33 -3.10
C GLU A 43 7.72 12.97 -3.54
N GLU A 44 7.52 13.18 -4.85
CA GLU A 44 6.25 13.68 -5.38
C GLU A 44 5.07 12.76 -5.04
N TYR A 45 5.31 11.46 -4.96
CA TYR A 45 4.29 10.49 -4.58
C TYR A 45 4.04 10.48 -3.05
N ALA A 46 5.09 10.65 -2.25
CA ALA A 46 4.97 10.80 -0.80
C ALA A 46 4.14 12.02 -0.42
N GLU A 47 4.33 13.16 -1.10
CA GLU A 47 3.54 14.37 -0.90
C GLU A 47 2.05 14.16 -1.22
N LYS A 48 1.74 13.39 -2.27
CA LYS A 48 0.35 13.02 -2.57
C LYS A 48 -0.30 12.24 -1.44
N VAL A 49 0.42 11.27 -0.86
CA VAL A 49 -0.08 10.49 0.28
C VAL A 49 -0.23 11.36 1.53
N HIS A 50 0.69 12.30 1.75
CA HIS A 50 0.61 13.26 2.84
C HIS A 50 -0.66 14.12 2.73
N ALA A 51 -1.01 14.57 1.52
CA ALA A 51 -2.15 15.44 1.26
C ALA A 51 -3.53 14.79 1.43
N VAL A 52 -3.63 13.45 1.47
CA VAL A 52 -4.93 12.74 1.57
C VAL A 52 -5.66 13.10 2.86
N GLY A 53 -6.89 13.60 2.76
CA GLY A 53 -7.72 13.95 3.91
C GLY A 53 -8.41 12.75 4.57
N ARG A 54 -8.80 12.90 5.84
CA ARG A 54 -9.62 11.90 6.56
C ARG A 54 -10.92 11.60 5.81
N ASP A 55 -11.59 12.63 5.33
CA ASP A 55 -12.89 12.49 4.68
C ASP A 55 -12.79 11.70 3.36
N GLU A 56 -11.69 11.87 2.61
CA GLU A 56 -11.41 11.10 1.40
C GLU A 56 -11.20 9.62 1.73
N ILE A 57 -10.46 9.32 2.82
CA ILE A 57 -10.27 7.94 3.29
C ILE A 57 -11.60 7.30 3.67
N VAL A 58 -12.41 8.00 4.48
CA VAL A 58 -13.72 7.50 4.93
C VAL A 58 -14.65 7.31 3.74
N GLN A 59 -14.66 8.24 2.79
CA GLN A 59 -15.52 8.15 1.62
C GLN A 59 -15.11 7.01 0.69
N THR A 60 -13.81 6.79 0.50
CA THR A 60 -13.29 5.66 -0.28
C THR A 60 -13.60 4.33 0.40
N ALA A 61 -13.46 4.24 1.72
CA ALA A 61 -13.77 3.03 2.49
C ALA A 61 -15.24 2.60 2.36
N LYS A 62 -16.18 3.54 2.22
CA LYS A 62 -17.61 3.24 1.98
C LYS A 62 -17.87 2.56 0.62
N GLY A 63 -16.95 2.70 -0.33
CA GLY A 63 -17.04 2.04 -1.64
C GLY A 63 -16.54 0.60 -1.64
N VAL A 64 -15.88 0.14 -0.57
CA VAL A 64 -15.33 -1.22 -0.48
C VAL A 64 -16.46 -2.22 -0.29
N GLN A 65 -16.56 -3.20 -1.18
CA GLN A 65 -17.57 -4.27 -1.15
C GLN A 65 -16.90 -5.63 -1.11
N LEU A 66 -17.49 -6.55 -0.35
CA LEU A 66 -17.04 -7.93 -0.27
C LEU A 66 -17.37 -8.66 -1.58
N ASP A 67 -16.34 -9.07 -2.31
CA ASP A 67 -16.48 -9.85 -3.56
C ASP A 67 -16.40 -11.36 -3.28
N ALA A 68 -15.33 -11.80 -2.61
CA ALA A 68 -15.10 -13.21 -2.30
C ALA A 68 -14.44 -13.40 -0.94
N VAL A 69 -14.80 -14.50 -0.26
CA VAL A 69 -14.12 -14.97 0.95
C VAL A 69 -13.55 -16.35 0.67
N TYR A 70 -12.22 -16.45 0.67
CA TYR A 70 -11.52 -17.72 0.57
C TYR A 70 -11.07 -18.18 1.96
N CYS A 71 -11.42 -19.42 2.34
CA CYS A 71 -10.99 -20.03 3.60
C CYS A 71 -10.22 -21.31 3.32
N LEU A 72 -8.91 -21.29 3.56
CA LEU A 72 -8.09 -22.48 3.54
C LEU A 72 -8.17 -23.17 4.91
N LYS A 73 -8.78 -24.36 4.95
CA LYS A 73 -8.82 -25.21 6.14
C LYS A 73 -7.85 -26.37 5.97
N GLY A 74 -6.88 -26.50 6.87
CA GLY A 74 -5.97 -27.65 6.88
C GLY A 74 -6.74 -28.96 7.04
N GLN A 75 -6.47 -29.93 6.17
CA GLN A 75 -6.97 -31.29 6.36
C GLN A 75 -6.16 -31.94 7.48
N LYS A 76 -6.81 -32.31 8.59
CA LYS A 76 -6.19 -33.20 9.57
C LYS A 76 -6.15 -34.58 8.93
N GLU A 77 -4.96 -35.08 8.61
CA GLU A 77 -4.76 -36.50 8.35
C GLU A 77 -5.28 -37.27 9.58
N ALA A 78 -6.27 -38.13 9.37
CA ALA A 78 -6.66 -39.08 10.40
C ALA A 78 -5.45 -39.98 10.63
N ALA A 79 -4.75 -39.76 11.75
CA ALA A 79 -3.72 -40.66 12.22
C ALA A 79 -4.31 -42.07 12.24
N ALA A 80 -3.87 -42.90 11.28
CA ALA A 80 -4.23 -44.30 11.20
C ALA A 80 -3.80 -44.95 12.52
N LYS A 81 -4.79 -45.46 13.25
CA LYS A 81 -4.60 -46.36 14.39
C LYS A 81 -4.16 -47.73 13.89
#